data_AF-A0A645E4Q2-F1
#
_entry.id   AF-A0A645E4Q2-F1
#
_cell.length_a   1.000
_cell.length_b   1.000
_cell.length_c   1.000
_cell.angle_alpha   90.00
_cell.angle_beta   90.00
_cell.angle_gamma   90.00
#
_symmetry.space_group_name_H-M   'P 1'
#
loop_
_entity.id
_entity.type
_entity.pdbx_description
1 polymer ?
#
loop_
_entity_poly.entity_id
_entity_poly.type
_entity_poly.pdbx_seq_one_letter_code
_entity_poly.pdbx_strand_id
1 'polypeptide(L)'
;MYESLRKAFDRLPVNNTNRFWNLIRLGIIFHDLGKSHYEFQKILLKKRSNWYHQRHELFSVPFIDQLDLPDDDKMFLKLIIAGHHKNFNDLLDYIQHGYKTGEDLFTFGEEGMLDWNEETQKLNYQFILSLLKDYDISFKTSSLILPMQLVKDYTSSPINSTNINFRELLLAAGALKQCDHSASAGIFNVNVLKEKNFNFLYEKKWVPYFHQKKASEINGNIVLTAPTGSGKTEASLMWLHKQIKENGQGRAFYILPFTASINAMFERLDKKMQGNNEIVGVIHGKLSEYIENRFGDENYSLQNEKLKLELKENFRALVPPLKVATPFQLLKSIFGLKGFEKGIFEMSGGYFIFDEIHAYDP
;
A
#
# COMPACT_ATOMS: atom_id res chain seq x y z
N MET A 1 -4.91 0.94 11.64
CA MET A 1 -4.38 0.96 10.26
C MET A 1 -4.78 2.22 9.49
N TYR A 2 -6.05 2.39 9.07
CA TYR A 2 -6.54 3.55 8.32
C TYR A 2 -6.06 4.92 8.86
N GLU A 3 -6.31 5.19 10.14
CA GLU A 3 -5.88 6.44 10.80
C GLU A 3 -4.36 6.64 10.79
N SER A 4 -3.60 5.54 10.87
CA SER A 4 -2.14 5.59 10.82
C SER A 4 -1.64 5.93 9.43
N LEU A 5 -2.27 5.39 8.39
CA LEU A 5 -1.98 5.73 6.99
C LEU A 5 -2.27 7.19 6.70
N ARG A 6 -3.46 7.66 7.08
CA ARG A 6 -3.88 9.05 6.87
C ARG A 6 -2.86 10.04 7.45
N LYS A 7 -2.34 9.77 8.65
CA LYS A 7 -1.30 10.60 9.29
C LYS A 7 0.07 10.53 8.61
N ALA A 8 0.43 9.37 8.07
CA ALA A 8 1.74 9.16 7.43
C ALA A 8 1.81 9.69 5.99
N PHE A 9 0.66 9.93 5.37
CA PHE A 9 0.50 10.31 3.97
C PHE A 9 -0.28 11.63 3.84
N ASP A 10 0.14 12.63 4.61
CA ASP A 10 -0.47 13.96 4.64
C ASP A 10 -0.28 14.70 3.30
N ARG A 11 0.85 14.45 2.64
CA ARG A 11 1.26 15.07 1.37
C ARG A 11 0.80 14.36 0.10
N LEU A 12 -0.20 13.50 0.16
CA LEU A 12 -0.66 12.81 -1.06
C LEU A 12 -1.14 13.82 -2.12
N PRO A 13 -0.72 13.66 -3.39
CA PRO A 13 -1.09 14.57 -4.48
C PRO A 13 -2.49 14.25 -5.01
N VAL A 14 -3.51 14.40 -4.15
CA VAL A 14 -4.92 14.18 -4.47
C VAL A 14 -5.69 15.49 -4.37
N ASN A 15 -6.69 15.67 -5.23
CA ASN A 15 -7.44 16.94 -5.33
C ASN A 15 -8.24 17.24 -4.06
N ASN A 16 -8.87 16.21 -3.47
CA ASN A 16 -9.65 16.33 -2.24
C ASN A 16 -9.27 15.21 -1.27
N THR A 17 -8.35 15.51 -0.35
CA THR A 17 -7.81 14.57 0.64
C THR A 17 -8.89 13.94 1.51
N ASN A 18 -9.90 14.71 1.95
CA ASN A 18 -10.97 14.18 2.79
C ASN A 18 -11.87 13.20 2.03
N ARG A 19 -12.26 13.54 0.79
CA ARG A 19 -12.99 12.62 -0.08
C ARG A 19 -12.18 11.34 -0.32
N PHE A 20 -10.92 11.48 -0.75
CA PHE A 20 -10.05 10.34 -1.02
C PHE A 20 -9.99 9.38 0.18
N TRP A 21 -9.65 9.88 1.37
CA TRP A 21 -9.57 9.03 2.56
C TRP A 21 -10.93 8.48 3.01
N ASN A 22 -12.05 9.17 2.75
CA ASN A 22 -13.37 8.58 3.01
C ASN A 22 -13.64 7.40 2.07
N LEU A 23 -13.30 7.51 0.78
CA LEU A 23 -13.41 6.41 -0.17
C LEU A 23 -12.48 5.25 0.19
N ILE A 24 -11.25 5.50 0.66
CA ILE A 24 -10.38 4.42 1.17
C ILE A 24 -10.99 3.73 2.39
N ARG A 25 -11.55 4.48 3.34
CA ARG A 25 -12.25 3.92 4.50
C ARG A 25 -13.38 2.99 4.06
N LEU A 26 -14.22 3.43 3.13
CA LEU A 26 -15.29 2.61 2.58
C LEU A 26 -14.72 1.39 1.83
N GLY A 27 -13.69 1.56 1.00
CA GLY A 27 -13.02 0.44 0.33
C GLY A 27 -12.54 -0.63 1.32
N ILE A 28 -11.92 -0.23 2.44
CA ILE A 28 -11.48 -1.16 3.50
C ILE A 28 -12.67 -1.92 4.10
N ILE A 29 -13.79 -1.25 4.37
CA ILE A 29 -14.98 -1.87 4.95
C ILE A 29 -15.64 -2.84 3.96
N PHE A 30 -15.69 -2.47 2.68
CA PHE A 30 -16.47 -3.20 1.68
C PHE A 30 -15.71 -4.29 0.93
N HIS A 31 -14.38 -4.18 0.74
CA HIS A 31 -13.65 -5.04 -0.20
C HIS A 31 -13.83 -6.55 0.04
N ASP A 32 -14.00 -6.93 1.31
CA ASP A 32 -14.06 -8.31 1.78
C ASP A 32 -15.45 -8.76 2.24
N LEU A 33 -16.51 -7.97 2.03
CA LEU A 33 -17.88 -8.35 2.44
C LEU A 33 -18.35 -9.66 1.77
N GLY A 34 -17.87 -9.94 0.55
CA GLY A 34 -18.10 -11.20 -0.13
C GLY A 34 -17.56 -12.43 0.61
N LYS A 35 -16.58 -12.27 1.51
CA LYS A 35 -16.09 -13.36 2.37
C LYS A 35 -17.16 -13.82 3.37
N SER A 36 -18.24 -13.07 3.59
CA SER A 36 -19.38 -13.48 4.42
C SER A 36 -20.19 -14.64 3.82
N HIS A 37 -19.93 -15.01 2.57
CA HIS A 37 -20.53 -16.17 1.92
C HIS A 37 -20.19 -17.46 2.67
N TYR A 38 -21.19 -18.28 3.00
CA TYR A 38 -20.96 -19.43 3.88
C TYR A 38 -20.01 -20.48 3.29
N GLU A 39 -19.98 -20.66 1.96
CA GLU A 39 -18.99 -21.53 1.32
C GLU A 39 -17.56 -20.97 1.43
N PHE A 40 -17.35 -19.67 1.28
CA PHE A 40 -16.04 -19.06 1.52
C PHE A 40 -15.61 -19.24 2.98
N GLN A 41 -16.52 -19.08 3.93
CA GLN A 41 -16.24 -19.32 5.35
C GLN A 41 -15.84 -20.79 5.63
N LYS A 42 -16.42 -21.76 4.93
CA LYS A 42 -15.99 -23.17 5.03
C LYS A 42 -14.54 -23.35 4.58
N ILE A 43 -14.08 -22.65 3.53
CA ILE A 43 -12.66 -22.66 3.12
C ILE A 43 -11.77 -22.15 4.25
N LEU A 44 -12.10 -21.00 4.85
CA LEU A 44 -11.31 -20.41 5.95
C LEU A 44 -11.22 -21.35 7.15
N LEU A 45 -12.31 -22.06 7.46
CA LEU A 45 -12.39 -23.05 8.53
C LEU A 45 -11.79 -24.42 8.16
N LYS A 46 -11.17 -24.55 6.97
CA LYS A 46 -10.60 -25.80 6.44
C LYS A 46 -11.60 -26.96 6.36
N LYS A 47 -12.87 -26.64 6.08
CA LYS A 47 -13.95 -27.61 5.85
C LYS A 47 -14.16 -27.82 4.36
N ARG A 48 -14.78 -28.95 3.99
CA ARG A 48 -15.21 -29.19 2.60
C ARG A 48 -16.19 -28.10 2.18
N SER A 49 -15.92 -27.49 1.02
CA SER A 49 -16.69 -26.37 0.49
C SER A 49 -16.99 -26.56 -1.00
N ASN A 50 -18.17 -26.08 -1.38
CA ASN A 50 -18.67 -25.91 -2.74
C ASN A 50 -18.51 -24.46 -3.19
N TRP A 51 -17.39 -23.81 -2.86
CA TRP A 51 -17.12 -22.44 -3.30
C TRP A 51 -16.82 -22.34 -4.80
N TYR A 52 -16.40 -23.45 -5.43
CA TYR A 52 -16.12 -23.54 -6.87
C TYR A 52 -15.19 -22.43 -7.40
N HIS A 53 -14.18 -22.05 -6.61
CA HIS A 53 -13.19 -21.02 -6.98
C HIS A 53 -13.78 -19.64 -7.31
N GLN A 54 -15.00 -19.35 -6.85
CA GLN A 54 -15.62 -18.04 -6.99
C GLN A 54 -14.72 -16.93 -6.41
N ARG A 55 -14.96 -15.70 -6.84
CA ARG A 55 -14.18 -14.52 -6.44
C ARG A 55 -14.99 -13.69 -5.45
N HIS A 56 -14.50 -13.54 -4.22
CA HIS A 56 -15.26 -12.85 -3.18
C HIS A 56 -15.40 -11.35 -3.48
N GLU A 57 -14.44 -10.77 -4.18
CA GLU A 57 -14.51 -9.39 -4.66
C GLU A 57 -15.75 -9.12 -5.53
N LEU A 58 -16.24 -10.11 -6.29
CA LEU A 58 -17.45 -9.96 -7.11
C LEU A 58 -18.72 -9.82 -6.27
N PHE A 59 -18.76 -10.42 -5.09
CA PHE A 59 -19.88 -10.29 -4.14
C PHE A 59 -19.79 -8.99 -3.34
N SER A 60 -18.60 -8.43 -3.17
CA SER A 60 -18.38 -7.17 -2.45
C SER A 60 -18.81 -5.94 -3.28
N VAL A 61 -18.53 -5.93 -4.58
CA VAL A 61 -18.79 -4.79 -5.48
C VAL A 61 -20.26 -4.31 -5.49
N PRO A 62 -21.29 -5.18 -5.58
CA PRO A 62 -22.69 -4.75 -5.72
C PRO A 62 -23.25 -4.06 -4.47
N PHE A 63 -22.60 -4.21 -3.31
CA PHE A 63 -22.98 -3.46 -2.11
C PHE A 63 -22.73 -1.96 -2.25
N ILE A 64 -21.86 -1.53 -3.17
CA ILE A 64 -21.56 -0.11 -3.40
C ILE A 64 -22.73 0.64 -4.04
N ASP A 65 -23.55 -0.05 -4.84
CA ASP A 65 -24.74 0.56 -5.47
C ASP A 65 -25.76 1.07 -4.47
N GLN A 66 -25.77 0.45 -3.31
CA GLN A 66 -26.71 0.68 -2.21
C GLN A 66 -26.27 1.80 -1.25
N LEU A 67 -25.08 2.37 -1.49
CA LEU A 67 -24.58 3.54 -0.76
C LEU A 67 -25.19 4.84 -1.30
N ASP A 68 -25.36 5.82 -0.41
CA ASP A 68 -25.74 7.18 -0.80
C ASP A 68 -24.47 7.99 -1.12
N LEU A 69 -23.96 7.81 -2.33
CA LEU A 69 -22.75 8.44 -2.85
C LEU A 69 -22.98 8.90 -4.30
N PRO A 70 -22.25 9.94 -4.76
CA PRO A 70 -22.21 10.29 -6.18
C PRO A 70 -21.79 9.10 -7.06
N ASP A 71 -22.31 9.03 -8.28
CA ASP A 71 -22.04 7.90 -9.18
C ASP A 71 -20.54 7.76 -9.52
N ASP A 72 -19.81 8.87 -9.62
CA ASP A 72 -18.35 8.86 -9.81
C ASP A 72 -17.62 8.20 -8.63
N ASP A 73 -18.07 8.47 -7.40
CA ASP A 73 -17.51 7.89 -6.17
C ASP A 73 -17.85 6.40 -6.07
N LYS A 74 -19.07 6.02 -6.46
CA LYS A 74 -19.47 4.61 -6.57
C LYS A 74 -18.61 3.88 -7.58
N MET A 75 -18.46 4.42 -8.79
CA MET A 75 -17.62 3.84 -9.84
C MET A 75 -16.18 3.68 -9.35
N PHE A 76 -15.62 4.72 -8.72
CA PHE A 76 -14.28 4.68 -8.14
C PHE A 76 -14.12 3.54 -7.10
N LEU A 77 -15.05 3.44 -6.15
CA LEU A 77 -15.05 2.38 -5.13
C LEU A 77 -15.16 0.99 -5.74
N LYS A 78 -16.07 0.81 -6.71
CA LYS A 78 -16.26 -0.46 -7.41
C LYS A 78 -14.98 -0.90 -8.12
N LEU A 79 -14.24 0.02 -8.75
CA LEU A 79 -13.01 -0.31 -9.45
C LEU A 79 -11.89 -0.76 -8.50
N ILE A 80 -11.68 -0.04 -7.40
CA ILE A 80 -10.64 -0.44 -6.43
C ILE A 80 -10.99 -1.74 -5.71
N ILE A 81 -12.29 -1.98 -5.44
CA ILE A 81 -12.75 -3.22 -4.81
C ILE A 81 -12.70 -4.38 -5.80
N ALA A 82 -13.11 -4.22 -7.06
CA ALA A 82 -12.98 -5.30 -8.03
C ALA A 82 -11.50 -5.69 -8.23
N GLY A 83 -10.62 -4.70 -8.41
CA GLY A 83 -9.21 -4.91 -8.74
C GLY A 83 -8.26 -5.24 -7.58
N HIS A 84 -8.75 -5.48 -6.36
CA HIS A 84 -7.87 -5.59 -5.19
C HIS A 84 -7.05 -6.90 -5.15
N HIS A 85 -7.61 -8.03 -5.65
CA HIS A 85 -6.90 -9.31 -5.72
C HIS A 85 -6.51 -9.75 -7.13
N LYS A 86 -7.40 -9.55 -8.10
CA LYS A 86 -7.25 -10.01 -9.49
C LYS A 86 -7.36 -8.84 -10.46
N ASN A 87 -6.76 -9.01 -11.64
CA ASN A 87 -6.92 -8.04 -12.72
C ASN A 87 -8.30 -8.24 -13.39
N PHE A 88 -8.75 -7.26 -14.15
CA PHE A 88 -10.08 -7.28 -14.75
C PHE A 88 -10.25 -8.33 -15.86
N ASN A 89 -9.18 -8.73 -16.56
CA ASN A 89 -9.23 -9.82 -17.54
C ASN A 89 -9.51 -11.16 -16.84
N ASP A 90 -8.78 -11.44 -15.74
CA ASP A 90 -9.01 -12.64 -14.93
C ASP A 90 -10.44 -12.65 -14.40
N LEU A 91 -10.95 -11.50 -13.90
CA LEU A 91 -12.32 -11.41 -13.41
C LEU A 91 -13.36 -11.66 -14.50
N LEU A 92 -13.12 -11.15 -15.72
CA LEU A 92 -14.02 -11.37 -16.84
C LEU A 92 -14.08 -12.87 -17.20
N ASP A 93 -12.93 -13.53 -17.26
CA ASP A 93 -12.80 -14.98 -17.48
C ASP A 93 -13.55 -15.79 -16.40
N TYR A 94 -13.37 -15.44 -15.12
CA TYR A 94 -14.11 -16.07 -14.01
C TYR A 94 -15.63 -15.87 -14.14
N ILE A 95 -16.08 -14.71 -14.60
CA ILE A 95 -17.51 -14.44 -14.76
C ILE A 95 -18.08 -15.29 -15.91
N GLN A 96 -17.43 -15.25 -17.08
CA GLN A 96 -17.88 -15.92 -18.30
C GLN A 96 -17.92 -17.45 -18.16
N HIS A 97 -17.01 -18.04 -17.37
CA HIS A 97 -16.94 -19.48 -17.17
C HIS A 97 -17.60 -19.96 -15.87
N GLY A 98 -17.90 -19.05 -14.94
CA GLY A 98 -18.39 -19.39 -13.60
C GLY A 98 -19.89 -19.24 -13.40
N TYR A 99 -20.54 -18.30 -14.10
CA TYR A 99 -21.94 -17.94 -13.87
C TYR A 99 -22.78 -18.00 -15.13
N LYS A 100 -24.06 -18.28 -14.94
CA LYS A 100 -25.09 -18.12 -15.98
C LYS A 100 -25.22 -16.64 -16.34
N THR A 101 -24.96 -16.30 -17.60
CA THR A 101 -24.98 -14.91 -18.08
C THR A 101 -26.07 -14.65 -19.11
N GLY A 102 -26.62 -15.71 -19.72
CA GLY A 102 -27.60 -15.59 -20.79
C GLY A 102 -27.06 -15.01 -22.10
N GLU A 103 -25.76 -14.66 -22.20
CA GLU A 103 -25.11 -14.21 -23.45
C GLU A 103 -24.79 -15.40 -24.38
N ASP A 104 -24.64 -16.61 -23.82
CA ASP A 104 -24.26 -17.84 -24.52
C ASP A 104 -25.49 -18.65 -24.99
N LEU A 105 -26.26 -18.07 -25.93
CA LEU A 105 -27.41 -18.72 -26.56
C LEU A 105 -27.02 -19.84 -27.58
N PHE A 106 -25.74 -19.93 -27.97
CA PHE A 106 -25.28 -20.77 -29.08
C PHE A 106 -24.23 -21.83 -28.71
N THR A 107 -23.72 -21.84 -27.48
CA THR A 107 -22.84 -22.89 -26.95
C THR A 107 -23.67 -23.87 -26.13
N PHE A 108 -23.45 -25.17 -26.32
CA PHE A 108 -24.13 -26.22 -25.56
C PHE A 108 -23.78 -26.11 -24.07
N GLY A 109 -24.63 -25.39 -23.35
CA GLY A 109 -24.94 -25.58 -21.93
C GLY A 109 -24.23 -24.65 -20.96
N GLU A 110 -24.98 -23.71 -20.37
CA GLU A 110 -24.75 -23.22 -19.00
C GLU A 110 -24.92 -24.35 -17.92
N GLU A 111 -24.91 -25.61 -18.35
CA GLU A 111 -25.01 -26.78 -17.50
C GLU A 111 -23.75 -26.87 -16.61
N GLY A 112 -23.96 -26.75 -15.30
CA GLY A 112 -22.88 -26.73 -14.31
C GLY A 112 -22.36 -25.33 -13.96
N MET A 113 -22.83 -24.28 -14.64
CA MET A 113 -22.57 -22.89 -14.22
C MET A 113 -23.44 -22.50 -13.02
N LEU A 114 -22.92 -21.59 -12.20
CA LEU A 114 -23.60 -21.13 -10.99
C LEU A 114 -24.66 -20.08 -11.31
N ASP A 115 -25.78 -20.13 -10.59
CA ASP A 115 -26.78 -19.07 -10.63
C ASP A 115 -26.42 -17.96 -9.64
N TRP A 116 -26.25 -16.74 -10.13
CA TRP A 116 -25.83 -15.61 -9.30
C TRP A 116 -26.83 -15.27 -8.18
N ASN A 117 -28.12 -15.40 -8.43
CA ASN A 117 -29.14 -15.14 -7.41
C ASN A 117 -29.11 -16.21 -6.31
N GLU A 118 -28.89 -17.47 -6.68
CA GLU A 118 -28.69 -18.55 -5.71
C GLU A 118 -27.42 -18.33 -4.87
N GLU A 119 -26.29 -17.94 -5.48
CA GLU A 119 -25.04 -17.70 -4.74
C GLU A 119 -25.12 -16.46 -3.83
N THR A 120 -25.81 -15.39 -4.25
CA THR A 120 -25.96 -14.18 -3.39
C THR A 120 -26.85 -14.43 -2.18
N GLN A 121 -27.78 -15.40 -2.21
CA GLN A 121 -28.55 -15.82 -1.03
C GLN A 121 -27.69 -16.50 0.05
N LYS A 122 -26.49 -16.95 -0.31
CA LYS A 122 -25.53 -17.61 0.60
C LYS A 122 -24.68 -16.63 1.41
N LEU A 123 -24.83 -15.33 1.16
CA LEU A 123 -24.21 -14.27 1.95
C LEU A 123 -24.88 -14.13 3.32
N ASN A 124 -24.07 -13.93 4.36
CA ASN A 124 -24.61 -13.64 5.69
C ASN A 124 -25.01 -12.15 5.79
N TYR A 125 -26.21 -11.83 5.30
CA TYR A 125 -26.74 -10.45 5.33
C TYR A 125 -26.89 -9.90 6.75
N GLN A 126 -27.23 -10.73 7.73
CA GLN A 126 -27.35 -10.27 9.13
C GLN A 126 -26.00 -9.78 9.66
N PHE A 127 -24.92 -10.53 9.39
CA PHE A 127 -23.56 -10.11 9.72
C PHE A 127 -23.18 -8.81 9.01
N ILE A 128 -23.44 -8.71 7.70
CA ILE A 128 -23.12 -7.50 6.92
C ILE A 128 -23.86 -6.28 7.48
N LEU A 129 -25.16 -6.39 7.73
CA LEU A 129 -25.95 -5.28 8.29
C LEU A 129 -25.45 -4.86 9.68
N SER A 130 -25.09 -5.82 10.53
CA SER A 130 -24.49 -5.52 11.84
C SER A 130 -23.16 -4.78 11.68
N LEU A 131 -22.27 -5.29 10.81
CA LEU A 131 -20.96 -4.68 10.57
C LEU A 131 -21.09 -3.26 10.02
N LEU A 132 -21.96 -3.03 9.03
CA LEU A 132 -22.17 -1.71 8.44
C LEU A 132 -22.77 -0.71 9.45
N LYS A 133 -23.63 -1.19 10.35
CA LYS A 133 -24.17 -0.39 11.46
C LYS A 133 -23.07 0.05 12.43
N ASP A 134 -22.11 -0.82 12.74
CA ASP A 134 -20.98 -0.49 13.63
C ASP A 134 -20.07 0.62 13.05
N TYR A 135 -20.15 0.89 11.75
CA TYR A 135 -19.43 1.96 11.06
C TYR A 135 -20.32 3.15 10.67
N ASP A 136 -21.55 3.23 11.17
CA ASP A 136 -22.54 4.29 10.90
C ASP A 136 -22.84 4.46 9.40
N ILE A 137 -22.90 3.36 8.64
CA ILE A 137 -23.16 3.40 7.19
C ILE A 137 -24.65 3.17 6.93
N SER A 138 -25.32 4.18 6.37
CA SER A 138 -26.67 4.04 5.85
C SER A 138 -26.68 3.23 4.57
N PHE A 139 -27.61 2.28 4.46
CA PHE A 139 -27.66 1.33 3.36
C PHE A 139 -29.11 1.03 2.99
N LYS A 140 -29.40 0.96 1.68
CA LYS A 140 -30.70 0.53 1.17
C LYS A 140 -30.59 -0.88 0.64
N THR A 141 -31.39 -1.82 1.14
CA THR A 141 -31.34 -3.20 0.67
C THR A 141 -31.95 -3.32 -0.73
N SER A 142 -31.15 -3.78 -1.69
CA SER A 142 -31.59 -4.13 -3.05
C SER A 142 -31.02 -5.49 -3.47
N SER A 143 -31.51 -6.02 -4.59
CA SER A 143 -30.87 -7.18 -5.23
C SER A 143 -29.43 -6.85 -5.61
N LEU A 144 -28.54 -7.82 -5.42
CA LEU A 144 -27.14 -7.72 -5.81
C LEU A 144 -27.02 -8.15 -7.28
N ILE A 145 -26.63 -7.24 -8.15
CA ILE A 145 -26.45 -7.52 -9.57
C ILE A 145 -25.02 -7.98 -9.81
N LEU A 146 -24.82 -9.05 -10.60
CA LEU A 146 -23.49 -9.50 -11.00
C LEU A 146 -22.76 -8.34 -11.70
N PRO A 147 -21.55 -7.94 -11.25
CA PRO A 147 -20.86 -6.76 -11.79
C PRO A 147 -20.20 -7.03 -13.15
N MET A 148 -20.84 -7.81 -14.02
CA MET A 148 -20.34 -8.18 -15.35
C MET A 148 -20.12 -6.96 -16.24
N GLN A 149 -21.08 -6.04 -16.28
CA GLN A 149 -20.98 -4.83 -17.11
C GLN A 149 -19.79 -3.96 -16.67
N LEU A 150 -19.61 -3.73 -15.36
CA LEU A 150 -18.46 -3.02 -14.81
C LEU A 150 -17.14 -3.66 -15.27
N VAL A 151 -17.04 -4.98 -15.16
CA VAL A 151 -15.82 -5.71 -15.51
C VAL A 151 -15.56 -5.66 -17.02
N LYS A 152 -16.60 -5.86 -17.84
CA LYS A 152 -16.53 -5.81 -19.31
C LYS A 152 -16.13 -4.42 -19.82
N ASP A 153 -16.72 -3.38 -19.26
CA ASP A 153 -16.44 -1.98 -19.64
C ASP A 153 -15.01 -1.58 -19.30
N TYR A 154 -14.55 -1.89 -18.08
CA TYR A 154 -13.18 -1.56 -17.68
C TYR A 154 -12.13 -2.39 -18.43
N THR A 155 -12.41 -3.67 -18.72
CA THR A 155 -11.53 -4.51 -19.56
C THR A 155 -11.41 -3.94 -20.97
N SER A 156 -12.51 -3.45 -21.54
CA SER A 156 -12.56 -2.90 -22.90
C SER A 156 -11.93 -1.50 -23.00
N SER A 157 -12.10 -0.67 -21.97
CA SER A 157 -11.59 0.70 -21.93
C SER A 157 -10.99 1.02 -20.55
N PRO A 158 -9.79 0.48 -20.23
CA PRO A 158 -9.18 0.71 -18.93
C PRO A 158 -8.76 2.17 -18.76
N ILE A 159 -8.96 2.68 -17.55
CA ILE A 159 -8.46 4.00 -17.16
C ILE A 159 -6.93 4.00 -17.24
N ASN A 160 -6.38 4.95 -18.00
CA ASN A 160 -4.94 5.08 -18.26
C ASN A 160 -4.47 6.52 -17.98
N SER A 161 -3.18 6.78 -18.18
CA SER A 161 -2.51 8.06 -17.83
C SER A 161 -3.10 9.32 -18.49
N THR A 162 -3.92 9.20 -19.53
CA THR A 162 -4.63 10.34 -20.15
C THR A 162 -5.86 10.77 -19.38
N ASN A 163 -6.42 9.90 -18.53
CA ASN A 163 -7.59 10.19 -17.72
C ASN A 163 -7.20 10.95 -16.44
N ILE A 164 -7.92 12.03 -16.14
CA ILE A 164 -7.68 12.87 -14.97
C ILE A 164 -7.76 12.10 -13.63
N ASN A 165 -8.59 11.05 -13.58
CA ASN A 165 -8.80 10.23 -12.39
C ASN A 165 -7.77 9.10 -12.24
N PHE A 166 -6.91 8.85 -13.23
CA PHE A 166 -5.95 7.74 -13.21
C PHE A 166 -5.02 7.78 -11.98
N ARG A 167 -4.49 8.97 -11.67
CA ARG A 167 -3.59 9.14 -10.53
C ARG A 167 -4.31 8.81 -9.22
N GLU A 168 -5.50 9.35 -9.01
CA GLU A 168 -6.27 9.11 -7.79
C GLU A 168 -6.64 7.63 -7.66
N LEU A 169 -7.06 6.98 -8.75
CA LEU A 169 -7.41 5.55 -8.77
C LEU A 169 -6.20 4.66 -8.44
N LEU A 170 -5.04 4.95 -9.04
CA LEU A 170 -3.79 4.23 -8.80
C LEU A 170 -3.37 4.33 -7.32
N LEU A 171 -3.44 5.54 -6.75
CA LEU A 171 -3.14 5.76 -5.34
C LEU A 171 -4.13 5.03 -4.43
N ALA A 172 -5.42 5.02 -4.77
CA ALA A 172 -6.43 4.34 -3.98
C ALA A 172 -6.30 2.82 -4.01
N ALA A 173 -6.04 2.24 -5.19
CA ALA A 173 -5.72 0.83 -5.34
C ALA A 173 -4.48 0.45 -4.52
N GLY A 174 -3.43 1.28 -4.57
CA GLY A 174 -2.23 1.10 -3.74
C GLY A 174 -2.52 1.15 -2.24
N ALA A 175 -3.29 2.15 -1.79
CA ALA A 175 -3.69 2.31 -0.39
C ALA A 175 -4.51 1.13 0.12
N LEU A 176 -5.52 0.66 -0.65
CA LEU A 176 -6.38 -0.46 -0.28
C LEU A 176 -5.57 -1.77 -0.17
N LYS A 177 -4.79 -2.10 -1.20
CA LYS A 177 -3.91 -3.28 -1.21
C LYS A 177 -2.92 -3.27 -0.06
N GLN A 178 -2.46 -2.09 0.33
CA GLN A 178 -1.55 -1.94 1.44
C GLN A 178 -2.23 -2.12 2.79
N CYS A 179 -3.46 -1.61 2.96
CA CYS A 179 -4.26 -1.84 4.17
C CYS A 179 -4.54 -3.33 4.39
N ASP A 180 -5.00 -4.02 3.34
CA ASP A 180 -5.30 -5.45 3.37
C ASP A 180 -4.05 -6.29 3.72
N HIS A 181 -2.95 -6.03 3.02
CA HIS A 181 -1.69 -6.75 3.27
C HIS A 181 -1.14 -6.50 4.68
N SER A 182 -1.16 -5.24 5.15
CA SER A 182 -0.70 -4.89 6.49
C SER A 182 -1.57 -5.52 7.57
N ALA A 183 -2.90 -5.46 7.44
CA ALA A 183 -3.82 -6.08 8.40
C ALA A 183 -3.66 -7.61 8.45
N SER A 184 -3.48 -8.26 7.30
CA SER A 184 -3.21 -9.70 7.20
C SER A 184 -1.89 -10.11 7.85
N ALA A 185 -0.90 -9.22 7.85
CA ALA A 185 0.40 -9.43 8.51
C ALA A 185 0.38 -9.04 10.01
N GLY A 186 -0.75 -8.60 10.57
CA GLY A 186 -0.83 -8.11 11.95
C GLY A 186 -0.18 -6.74 12.17
N ILE A 187 0.10 -6.00 11.10
CA ILE A 187 0.72 -4.67 11.12
C ILE A 187 -0.39 -3.62 11.08
N PHE A 188 -0.60 -2.92 12.20
CA PHE A 188 -1.67 -1.93 12.31
C PHE A 188 -1.19 -0.47 12.39
N ASN A 189 0.12 -0.29 12.51
CA ASN A 189 0.78 1.00 12.68
C ASN A 189 1.79 1.27 11.56
N VAL A 190 1.76 2.51 11.08
CA VAL A 190 2.67 3.09 10.11
C VAL A 190 3.32 4.26 10.82
N ASN A 191 4.64 4.17 11.05
CA ASN A 191 5.35 5.18 11.82
C ASN A 191 5.57 6.45 10.98
N VAL A 192 5.82 7.54 11.70
CA VAL A 192 6.09 8.88 11.16
C VAL A 192 7.40 9.41 11.75
N LEU A 193 8.07 10.29 11.02
CA LEU A 193 9.28 10.95 11.50
C LEU A 193 8.88 12.08 12.46
N LYS A 194 9.33 11.98 13.71
CA LYS A 194 9.05 12.94 14.78
C LYS A 194 10.29 13.80 15.03
N GLU A 195 10.11 14.98 15.63
CA GLU A 195 11.20 15.88 16.06
C GLU A 195 12.31 15.14 16.80
N LYS A 196 11.95 14.23 17.73
CA LYS A 196 12.92 13.44 18.49
C LYS A 196 13.89 12.62 17.63
N ASN A 197 13.47 12.21 16.43
CA ASN A 197 14.30 11.44 15.51
C ASN A 197 15.40 12.31 14.87
N PHE A 198 15.27 13.64 14.91
CA PHE A 198 16.24 14.58 14.37
C PHE A 198 17.12 15.24 15.43
N ASN A 199 16.87 15.01 16.72
CA ASN A 199 17.59 15.66 17.83
C ASN A 199 19.11 15.56 17.71
N PHE A 200 19.63 14.40 17.29
CA PHE A 200 21.07 14.15 17.14
C PHE A 200 21.76 15.13 16.16
N LEU A 201 21.02 15.76 15.25
CA LEU A 201 21.56 16.75 14.31
C LEU A 201 21.90 18.08 15.00
N TYR A 202 21.27 18.36 16.14
CA TYR A 202 21.34 19.66 16.84
C TYR A 202 21.94 19.55 18.24
N GLU A 203 22.41 18.38 18.64
CA GLU A 203 23.11 18.21 19.91
C GLU A 203 24.39 19.07 19.95
N LYS A 204 24.61 19.74 21.09
CA LYS A 204 25.59 20.83 21.31
C LYS A 204 27.08 20.48 21.08
N LYS A 205 27.41 19.30 20.55
CA LYS A 205 28.79 18.82 20.45
C LYS A 205 29.53 19.29 19.19
N TRP A 206 28.86 19.96 18.25
CA TRP A 206 29.50 20.40 17.01
C TRP A 206 28.80 21.62 16.38
N VAL A 207 29.54 22.41 15.59
CA VAL A 207 29.01 23.55 14.84
C VAL A 207 28.72 23.10 13.40
N PRO A 208 27.50 23.26 12.89
CA PRO A 208 27.17 22.92 11.51
C PRO A 208 28.01 23.70 10.50
N TYR A 209 28.48 23.00 9.46
CA TYR A 209 29.10 23.63 8.30
C TYR A 209 28.10 24.53 7.56
N PHE A 210 28.63 25.48 6.80
CA PHE A 210 27.83 26.43 6.01
C PHE A 210 26.76 25.74 5.15
N HIS A 211 27.11 24.66 4.44
CA HIS A 211 26.19 23.95 3.57
C HIS A 211 25.09 23.19 4.33
N GLN A 212 25.37 22.69 5.53
CA GLN A 212 24.37 22.05 6.40
C GLN A 212 23.37 23.07 6.93
N LYS A 213 23.85 24.24 7.36
CA LYS A 213 22.99 25.37 7.76
C LYS A 213 22.10 25.82 6.61
N LYS A 214 22.68 26.07 5.44
CA LYS A 214 21.93 26.40 4.20
C LYS A 214 20.86 25.36 3.87
N ALA A 215 21.19 24.06 3.94
CA ALA A 215 20.24 22.98 3.67
C ALA A 215 19.07 22.97 4.65
N SER A 216 19.30 23.33 5.92
CA SER A 216 18.25 23.44 6.95
C SER A 216 17.31 24.64 6.78
N GLU A 217 17.68 25.61 5.93
CA GLU A 217 16.93 26.86 5.73
C GLU A 217 16.07 26.83 4.45
N ILE A 218 16.40 25.98 3.48
CA ILE A 218 15.74 25.91 2.17
C ILE A 218 14.50 25.01 2.21
N ASN A 219 13.37 25.54 1.74
CA ASN A 219 12.18 24.76 1.39
C ASN A 219 12.20 24.42 -0.12
N GLY A 220 11.99 23.15 -0.48
CA GLY A 220 12.07 22.68 -1.86
C GLY A 220 13.36 21.90 -2.19
N ASN A 221 13.68 21.80 -3.48
CA ASN A 221 14.72 20.91 -3.98
C ASN A 221 16.13 21.51 -3.82
N ILE A 222 17.12 20.66 -3.49
CA ILE A 222 18.52 21.06 -3.33
C ILE A 222 19.41 20.11 -4.13
N VAL A 223 20.38 20.69 -4.85
CA VAL A 223 21.56 19.96 -5.34
C VAL A 223 22.74 20.35 -4.46
N LEU A 224 23.32 19.38 -3.75
CA LEU A 224 24.42 19.60 -2.82
C LEU A 224 25.71 18.99 -3.37
N THR A 225 26.71 19.83 -3.62
CA THR A 225 28.06 19.40 -4.00
C THR A 225 29.03 19.75 -2.87
N ALA A 226 29.63 18.73 -2.26
CA ALA A 226 30.67 18.90 -1.25
C ALA A 226 31.62 17.68 -1.24
N PRO A 227 32.91 17.86 -0.88
CA PRO A 227 33.85 16.76 -0.75
C PRO A 227 33.38 15.67 0.23
N THR A 228 33.87 14.45 0.05
CA THR A 228 33.63 13.34 0.99
C THR A 228 34.11 13.72 2.40
N GLY A 229 33.39 13.28 3.43
CA GLY A 229 33.69 13.64 4.82
C GLY A 229 33.19 15.04 5.25
N SER A 230 32.64 15.85 4.35
CA SER A 230 32.14 17.20 4.69
C SER A 230 30.79 17.21 5.42
N GLY A 231 30.19 16.05 5.70
CA GLY A 231 28.89 15.98 6.39
C GLY A 231 27.66 16.17 5.49
N LYS A 232 27.73 15.71 4.23
CA LYS A 232 26.61 15.70 3.27
C LYS A 232 25.36 15.00 3.82
N THR A 233 25.54 13.87 4.52
CA THR A 233 24.43 13.13 5.13
C THR A 233 23.70 13.98 6.18
N GLU A 234 24.42 14.64 7.09
CA GLU A 234 23.80 15.54 8.07
C GLU A 234 23.07 16.69 7.38
N ALA A 235 23.62 17.24 6.29
CA ALA A 235 22.94 18.29 5.51
C ALA A 235 21.62 17.80 4.90
N SER A 236 21.59 16.59 4.31
CA SER A 236 20.37 16.03 3.72
C SER A 236 19.31 15.69 4.77
N LEU A 237 19.71 15.27 5.97
CA LEU A 237 18.78 15.03 7.07
C LEU A 237 18.24 16.32 7.70
N MET A 238 19.06 17.37 7.78
CA MET A 238 18.59 18.71 8.18
C MET A 238 17.61 19.29 7.16
N TRP A 239 17.86 19.07 5.85
CA TRP A 239 16.90 19.39 4.80
C TRP A 239 15.60 18.61 4.98
N LEU A 240 15.67 17.29 5.17
CA LEU A 240 14.49 16.44 5.38
C LEU A 240 13.67 16.92 6.58
N HIS A 241 14.34 17.26 7.68
CA HIS A 241 13.69 17.79 8.87
C HIS A 241 12.91 19.09 8.58
N LYS A 242 13.55 20.03 7.87
CA LYS A 242 12.92 21.27 7.40
C LYS A 242 11.71 20.98 6.50
N GLN A 243 11.84 20.06 5.55
CA GLN A 243 10.75 19.75 4.63
C GLN A 243 9.53 19.18 5.35
N ILE A 244 9.74 18.23 6.27
CA ILE A 244 8.65 17.62 7.06
C ILE A 244 7.95 18.67 7.92
N LYS A 245 8.73 19.57 8.54
CA LYS A 245 8.21 20.62 9.41
C LYS A 245 7.34 21.64 8.66
N GLU A 246 7.71 22.01 7.43
CA GLU A 246 6.97 23.03 6.67
C GLU A 246 5.89 22.49 5.76
N ASN A 247 6.05 21.27 5.26
CA ASN A 247 5.17 20.73 4.22
C ASN A 247 4.35 19.51 4.67
N GLY A 248 4.59 18.99 5.88
CA GLY A 248 3.84 17.86 6.42
C GLY A 248 4.51 16.50 6.25
N GLN A 249 3.83 15.47 6.77
CA GLN A 249 4.35 14.11 6.81
C GLN A 249 4.32 13.42 5.45
N GLY A 250 5.34 12.60 5.21
CA GLY A 250 5.50 11.80 4.01
C GLY A 250 6.58 10.73 4.23
N ARG A 251 6.70 9.83 3.27
CA ARG A 251 7.72 8.75 3.30
C ARG A 251 9.04 9.30 2.79
N ALA A 252 10.13 8.99 3.46
CA ALA A 252 11.46 9.41 3.07
C ALA A 252 12.24 8.24 2.50
N PHE A 253 12.97 8.48 1.41
CA PHE A 253 13.81 7.50 0.74
C PHE A 253 15.24 8.05 0.69
N TYR A 254 16.17 7.30 1.26
CA TYR A 254 17.60 7.55 1.15
C TYR A 254 18.17 6.56 0.14
N ILE A 255 18.48 7.05 -1.05
CA ILE A 255 18.88 6.23 -2.19
C ILE A 255 20.41 6.20 -2.29
N LEU A 256 20.96 4.98 -2.35
CA LEU A 256 22.39 4.73 -2.47
C LEU A 256 22.66 3.68 -3.57
N PRO A 257 23.76 3.79 -4.32
CA PRO A 257 24.07 2.88 -5.43
C PRO A 257 24.51 1.48 -4.96
N PHE A 258 25.20 1.37 -3.82
CA PHE A 258 25.83 0.12 -3.38
C PHE A 258 25.17 -0.46 -2.14
N THR A 259 24.97 -1.79 -2.13
CA THR A 259 24.32 -2.53 -1.02
C THR A 259 25.09 -2.43 0.29
N ALA A 260 26.43 -2.46 0.26
CA ALA A 260 27.26 -2.28 1.46
C ALA A 260 27.05 -0.89 2.09
N SER A 261 27.03 0.17 1.26
CA SER A 261 26.73 1.54 1.71
C SER A 261 25.31 1.66 2.28
N ILE A 262 24.33 0.96 1.68
CA ILE A 262 22.94 0.94 2.18
C ILE A 262 22.88 0.35 3.59
N ASN A 263 23.50 -0.81 3.82
CA ASN A 263 23.50 -1.46 5.13
C ASN A 263 24.18 -0.59 6.19
N ALA A 264 25.36 -0.05 5.85
CA ALA A 264 26.09 0.86 6.74
C ALA A 264 25.30 2.14 7.05
N MET A 265 24.60 2.71 6.06
CA MET A 265 23.76 3.88 6.26
C MET A 265 22.54 3.56 7.12
N PHE A 266 21.86 2.44 6.88
CA PHE A 266 20.75 1.97 7.71
C PHE A 266 21.18 1.83 9.17
N GLU A 267 22.29 1.14 9.45
CA GLU A 267 22.83 0.98 10.81
C GLU A 267 23.13 2.31 11.51
N ARG A 268 23.78 3.22 10.79
CA ARG A 268 24.10 4.55 11.29
C ARG A 268 22.84 5.34 11.63
N LEU A 269 21.87 5.37 10.70
CA LEU A 269 20.66 6.18 10.86
C LEU A 269 19.73 5.59 11.92
N ASP A 270 19.51 4.28 11.94
CA ASP A 270 18.66 3.65 12.95
C ASP A 270 19.19 3.89 14.37
N LYS A 271 20.51 3.77 14.56
CA LYS A 271 21.18 4.10 15.83
C LYS A 271 21.02 5.58 16.20
N LYS A 272 21.31 6.52 15.29
CA LYS A 272 21.24 7.96 15.56
C LYS A 272 19.81 8.46 15.81
N MET A 273 18.83 7.89 15.09
CA MET A 273 17.41 8.24 15.21
C MET A 273 16.69 7.53 16.37
N GLN A 274 17.40 6.66 17.10
CA GLN A 274 16.86 5.79 18.14
C GLN A 274 15.64 5.00 17.61
N GLY A 275 15.82 4.46 16.41
CA GLY A 275 14.76 3.93 15.57
C GLY A 275 14.30 2.53 15.95
N ASN A 276 15.15 1.72 16.56
CA ASN A 276 14.89 0.32 16.93
C ASN A 276 14.28 -0.50 15.77
N ASN A 277 14.73 -0.27 14.53
CA ASN A 277 14.22 -0.88 13.30
C ASN A 277 12.76 -0.51 12.94
N GLU A 278 12.17 0.49 13.61
CA GLU A 278 10.79 0.93 13.38
C GLU A 278 10.72 2.29 12.65
N ILE A 279 11.80 3.07 12.69
CA ILE A 279 11.89 4.40 12.06
C ILE A 279 12.64 4.35 10.74
N VAL A 280 13.74 3.59 10.70
CA VAL A 280 14.55 3.39 9.51
C VAL A 280 14.38 1.95 9.05
N GLY A 281 14.12 1.75 7.76
CA GLY A 281 14.06 0.44 7.12
C GLY A 281 15.08 0.32 6.01
N VAL A 282 15.36 -0.91 5.59
CA VAL A 282 16.30 -1.22 4.52
C VAL A 282 15.63 -2.07 3.44
N ILE A 283 15.79 -1.68 2.17
CA ILE A 283 15.21 -2.42 1.03
C ILE A 283 16.23 -2.57 -0.10
N HIS A 284 16.70 -3.80 -0.30
CA HIS A 284 17.50 -4.20 -1.45
C HIS A 284 17.31 -5.71 -1.75
N GLY A 285 17.83 -6.18 -2.89
CA GLY A 285 17.66 -7.58 -3.33
C GLY A 285 18.27 -8.64 -2.39
N LYS A 286 19.24 -8.23 -1.56
CA LYS A 286 19.92 -9.07 -0.56
C LYS A 286 19.37 -8.92 0.87
N LEU A 287 18.14 -8.42 1.03
CA LEU A 287 17.57 -8.15 2.35
C LEU A 287 17.55 -9.39 3.27
N SER A 288 17.18 -10.55 2.72
CA SER A 288 17.12 -11.80 3.51
C SER A 288 18.50 -12.17 4.07
N GLU A 289 19.53 -12.11 3.23
CA GLU A 289 20.92 -12.39 3.62
C GLU A 289 21.41 -11.41 4.68
N TYR A 290 21.06 -10.12 4.53
CA TYR A 290 21.41 -9.10 5.51
C TYR A 290 20.79 -9.37 6.90
N ILE A 291 19.48 -9.66 6.93
CA ILE A 291 18.77 -9.97 8.18
C ILE A 291 19.37 -11.21 8.85
N GLU A 292 19.70 -12.24 8.06
CA GLU A 292 20.29 -13.47 8.56
C GLU A 292 21.68 -13.22 9.17
N ASN A 293 22.54 -12.47 8.49
CA ASN A 293 23.89 -12.17 8.98
C ASN A 293 23.89 -11.26 10.22
N ARG A 294 22.90 -10.35 10.34
CA ARG A 294 22.86 -9.37 11.44
C ARG A 294 22.12 -9.86 12.68
N PHE A 295 21.06 -10.66 12.50
CA PHE A 295 20.17 -11.10 13.57
C PHE A 295 20.11 -12.63 13.70
N GLY A 296 20.91 -13.36 12.92
CA GLY A 296 21.11 -14.79 13.13
C GLY A 296 21.97 -15.04 14.35
N ASP A 297 21.44 -15.82 15.29
CA ASP A 297 22.24 -16.42 16.36
C ASP A 297 22.86 -17.74 15.86
N GLU A 298 24.02 -18.12 16.40
CA GLU A 298 24.62 -19.44 16.14
C GLU A 298 23.71 -20.60 16.59
N ASN A 299 22.83 -20.34 17.58
CA ASN A 299 21.85 -21.30 18.08
C ASN A 299 20.45 -20.99 17.57
N TYR A 300 19.79 -21.99 16.98
CA TYR A 300 18.42 -21.88 16.52
C TYR A 300 17.43 -21.66 17.67
N SER A 301 16.58 -20.64 17.55
CA SER A 301 15.43 -20.40 18.42
C SER A 301 14.22 -19.97 17.61
N LEU A 302 13.05 -20.56 17.89
CA LEU A 302 11.78 -20.20 17.27
C LEU A 302 11.44 -18.71 17.45
N GLN A 303 11.87 -18.10 18.57
CA GLN A 303 11.64 -16.68 18.82
C GLN A 303 12.50 -15.79 17.90
N ASN A 304 13.74 -16.20 17.65
CA ASN A 304 14.65 -15.49 16.75
C ASN A 304 14.18 -15.57 15.28
N GLU A 305 13.73 -16.74 14.83
CA GLU A 305 13.14 -16.88 13.49
C GLU A 305 11.90 -16.01 13.30
N LYS A 306 11.04 -15.96 14.31
CA LYS A 306 9.85 -15.11 14.30
C LYS A 306 10.23 -13.63 14.19
N LEU A 307 11.19 -13.18 14.98
CA LEU A 307 11.69 -11.80 14.94
C LEU A 307 12.28 -11.45 13.56
N LYS A 308 13.07 -12.35 12.96
CA LYS A 308 13.65 -12.16 11.61
C LYS A 308 12.56 -12.02 10.54
N LEU A 309 11.53 -12.85 10.60
CA LEU A 309 10.38 -12.76 9.70
C LEU A 309 9.62 -11.44 9.91
N GLU A 310 9.36 -11.06 11.16
CA GLU A 310 8.69 -9.79 11.48
C GLU A 310 9.48 -8.58 10.97
N LEU A 311 10.80 -8.54 11.18
CA LEU A 311 11.66 -7.46 10.67
C LEU A 311 11.63 -7.38 9.14
N LYS A 312 11.70 -8.53 8.48
CA LYS A 312 11.65 -8.63 7.02
C LYS A 312 10.33 -8.10 6.46
N GLU A 313 9.22 -8.51 7.07
CA GLU A 313 7.89 -8.04 6.70
C GLU A 313 7.73 -6.56 7.00
N ASN A 314 8.20 -6.08 8.16
CA ASN A 314 8.14 -4.66 8.54
C ASN A 314 8.92 -3.76 7.56
N PHE A 315 10.16 -4.13 7.22
CA PHE A 315 10.97 -3.35 6.28
C PHE A 315 10.39 -3.31 4.87
N ARG A 316 9.76 -4.40 4.44
CA ARG A 316 9.04 -4.46 3.15
C ARG A 316 7.71 -3.73 3.20
N ALA A 317 7.06 -3.69 4.36
CA ALA A 317 5.81 -3.00 4.60
C ALA A 317 6.02 -1.48 4.76
N LEU A 318 4.93 -0.79 5.07
CA LEU A 318 4.92 0.64 5.38
C LEU A 318 5.27 0.95 6.84
N VAL A 319 5.95 0.08 7.58
CA VAL A 319 6.24 0.40 8.99
C VAL A 319 7.21 1.58 9.08
N PRO A 320 8.42 1.55 8.48
CA PRO A 320 9.41 2.60 8.66
C PRO A 320 9.18 3.78 7.72
N PRO A 321 9.05 5.02 8.24
CA PRO A 321 8.89 6.22 7.43
C PRO A 321 10.13 6.60 6.62
N LEU A 322 11.33 6.19 7.03
CA LEU A 322 12.56 6.40 6.28
C LEU A 322 13.08 5.06 5.77
N LYS A 323 13.26 4.91 4.46
CA LYS A 323 13.80 3.70 3.83
C LYS A 323 15.13 4.00 3.16
N VAL A 324 16.16 3.25 3.52
CA VAL A 324 17.43 3.23 2.79
C VAL A 324 17.32 2.16 1.70
N ALA A 325 17.41 2.56 0.44
CA ALA A 325 17.07 1.69 -0.69
C ALA A 325 17.99 1.87 -1.89
N THR A 326 17.99 0.86 -2.77
CA THR A 326 18.61 1.00 -4.11
C THR A 326 17.68 1.77 -5.05
N PRO A 327 18.20 2.46 -6.08
CA PRO A 327 17.36 3.10 -7.11
C PRO A 327 16.40 2.11 -7.78
N PHE A 328 16.85 0.88 -7.98
CA PHE A 328 16.05 -0.18 -8.58
C PHE A 328 14.73 -0.44 -7.83
N GLN A 329 14.67 -0.24 -6.51
CA GLN A 329 13.41 -0.41 -5.76
C GLN A 329 12.35 0.62 -6.17
N LEU A 330 12.77 1.85 -6.46
CA LEU A 330 11.86 2.90 -6.94
C LEU A 330 11.45 2.61 -8.39
N LEU A 331 12.43 2.28 -9.23
CA LEU A 331 12.21 1.96 -10.65
C LEU A 331 11.26 0.77 -10.85
N LYS A 332 11.35 -0.26 -9.99
CA LYS A 332 10.44 -1.42 -10.03
C LYS A 332 8.96 -1.02 -10.05
N SER A 333 8.60 0.00 -9.26
CA SER A 333 7.23 0.52 -9.19
C SER A 333 6.89 1.34 -10.44
N ILE A 334 7.84 2.11 -10.95
CA ILE A 334 7.65 2.92 -12.16
C ILE A 334 7.46 2.04 -13.41
N PHE A 335 8.17 0.92 -13.50
CA PHE A 335 8.06 -0.04 -14.60
C PHE A 335 6.83 -0.97 -14.51
N GLY A 336 5.93 -0.76 -13.55
CA GLY A 336 4.68 -1.52 -13.48
C GLY A 336 4.85 -2.99 -13.09
N LEU A 337 5.98 -3.36 -12.45
CA LEU A 337 6.16 -4.73 -11.95
C LEU A 337 5.15 -5.05 -10.85
N LYS A 338 4.88 -6.35 -10.62
CA LYS A 338 3.85 -6.81 -9.67
C LYS A 338 3.92 -6.07 -8.32
N GLY A 339 2.80 -5.44 -7.94
CA GLY A 339 2.67 -4.65 -6.72
C GLY A 339 3.08 -3.19 -6.86
N PHE A 340 3.26 -2.69 -8.08
CA PHE A 340 3.65 -1.31 -8.35
C PHE A 340 2.70 -0.28 -7.73
N GLU A 341 1.40 -0.58 -7.62
CA GLU A 341 0.42 0.36 -7.06
C GLU A 341 0.76 0.72 -5.61
N LYS A 342 1.19 -0.28 -4.81
CA LYS A 342 1.64 -0.07 -3.43
C LYS A 342 2.91 0.79 -3.39
N GLY A 343 3.85 0.55 -4.31
CA GLY A 343 5.09 1.30 -4.40
C GLY A 343 4.88 2.76 -4.84
N ILE A 344 4.05 2.99 -5.86
CA ILE A 344 3.67 4.34 -6.31
C ILE A 344 2.92 5.07 -5.19
N PHE A 345 2.00 4.41 -4.50
CA PHE A 345 1.33 4.97 -3.33
C PHE A 345 2.32 5.37 -2.24
N GLU A 346 3.27 4.49 -1.89
CA GLU A 346 4.29 4.79 -0.87
C GLU A 346 5.18 5.98 -1.25
N MET A 347 5.59 6.07 -2.52
CA MET A 347 6.45 7.11 -3.03
C MET A 347 5.74 8.47 -3.16
N SER A 348 4.41 8.48 -3.27
CA SER A 348 3.64 9.68 -3.54
C SER A 348 3.62 10.62 -2.32
N GLY A 349 3.96 11.89 -2.55
CA GLY A 349 4.15 12.87 -1.47
C GLY A 349 5.43 12.63 -0.65
N GLY A 350 6.32 11.75 -1.11
CA GLY A 350 7.55 11.39 -0.41
C GLY A 350 8.71 12.38 -0.60
N TYR A 351 9.73 12.18 0.22
CA TYR A 351 11.01 12.89 0.21
C TYR A 351 12.11 11.98 -0.31
N PHE A 352 12.93 12.47 -1.23
CA PHE A 352 13.95 11.66 -1.89
C PHE A 352 15.34 12.29 -1.70
N ILE A 353 16.26 11.52 -1.15
CA ILE A 353 17.67 11.89 -0.98
C ILE A 353 18.49 10.94 -1.85
N PHE A 354 18.96 11.42 -2.99
CA PHE A 354 19.89 10.68 -3.85
C PHE A 354 21.32 11.01 -3.43
N ASP A 355 22.02 10.04 -2.88
CA ASP A 355 23.41 10.20 -2.46
C ASP A 355 24.36 9.56 -3.47
N GLU A 356 25.58 10.08 -3.56
CA GLU A 356 26.59 9.68 -4.55
C GLU A 356 26.06 9.70 -6.00
N ILE A 357 25.41 10.80 -6.39
CA ILE A 357 24.70 10.91 -7.69
C ILE A 357 25.60 10.64 -8.92
N HIS A 358 26.90 10.88 -8.79
CA HIS A 358 27.88 10.63 -9.85
C HIS A 358 28.15 9.15 -10.12
N ALA A 359 27.69 8.25 -9.25
CA ALA A 359 27.85 6.80 -9.39
C ALA A 359 26.66 6.13 -10.11
N TYR A 360 25.62 6.88 -10.49
CA TYR A 360 24.51 6.37 -11.28
C TYR A 360 24.78 6.50 -12.78
N ASP A 361 24.40 5.48 -13.54
CA ASP A 361 24.37 5.51 -15.00
C ASP A 361 23.09 6.25 -15.47
N PRO A 362 23.17 7.18 -16.45
CA PRO A 362 22.02 7.95 -16.93
C PRO A 362 20.85 7.15 -17.52
#